data_AF-N0E3N8-F1
#
_entry.id   AF-N0E3N8-F1
#
_cell.length_a   1.000
_cell.length_b   1.000
_cell.length_c   1.000
_cell.angle_alpha   90.00
_cell.angle_beta   90.00
_cell.angle_gamma   90.00
#
_symmetry.space_group_name_H-M   'P 1'
#
loop_
_entity.id
_entity.type
_entity.pdbx_description
1 polymer ?
#
loop_
_entity_poly.entity_id
_entity_poly.type
_entity_poly.pdbx_seq_one_letter_code
_entity_poly.pdbx_strand_id
1 'polypeptide(L)'
;MSQTTNQAISSPDAERVRAALIRPGAVLRVGSESLEVTEPFRRAILTVIDELAAGHDVAVTRLDSFVTTGQAAELLHVSRPTVVKMCDDGLLEFAQPGSHRRISLASINRFIESAAVRRAAGMAEFERTATGSDDQVVSTR
;
A
#
# COMPACT_ATOMS: atom_id res chain seq x y z
N MET A 1 -9.49 -16.63 -1.31
CA MET A 1 -10.58 -16.27 -2.24
C MET A 1 -10.60 -14.75 -2.29
N SER A 2 -9.91 -14.18 -3.27
CA SER A 2 -9.88 -12.73 -3.49
C SER A 2 -11.09 -12.37 -4.35
N GLN A 3 -11.93 -11.44 -3.91
CA GLN A 3 -12.98 -10.87 -4.75
C GLN A 3 -12.38 -9.65 -5.46
N THR A 4 -12.42 -9.63 -6.79
CA THR A 4 -12.02 -8.49 -7.62
C THR A 4 -13.30 -7.79 -8.07
N THR A 5 -13.45 -6.49 -7.79
CA THR A 5 -14.65 -5.71 -8.14
C THR A 5 -14.26 -4.61 -9.13
N ASN A 6 -14.66 -4.74 -10.41
CA ASN A 6 -14.23 -3.86 -11.50
C ASN A 6 -15.37 -2.96 -12.06
N GLN A 7 -16.38 -2.56 -11.28
CA GLN A 7 -17.46 -1.75 -11.87
C GLN A 7 -18.35 -0.90 -10.94
N ALA A 8 -17.95 -0.59 -9.71
CA ALA A 8 -18.94 -0.15 -8.73
C ALA A 8 -19.10 1.37 -8.51
N ILE A 9 -18.08 2.20 -8.76
CA ILE A 9 -18.11 3.60 -8.30
C ILE A 9 -17.65 4.56 -9.39
N SER A 10 -18.55 5.44 -9.84
CA SER A 10 -18.21 6.57 -10.70
C SER A 10 -17.37 7.60 -9.91
N SER A 11 -16.45 8.33 -10.56
CA SER A 11 -15.66 9.39 -9.90
C SER A 11 -16.54 10.39 -9.09
N PRO A 12 -17.72 10.84 -9.59
CA PRO A 12 -18.64 11.64 -8.80
C PRO A 12 -19.18 10.95 -7.54
N ASP A 13 -19.46 9.65 -7.58
CA ASP A 13 -19.94 8.90 -6.42
C ASP A 13 -18.84 8.67 -5.39
N ALA A 14 -17.60 8.43 -5.85
CA ALA A 14 -16.43 8.35 -4.98
C ALA A 14 -16.24 9.64 -4.17
N GLU A 15 -16.32 10.79 -4.84
CA GLU A 15 -16.21 12.12 -4.22
C GLU A 15 -17.30 12.35 -3.17
N ARG A 16 -18.55 11.98 -3.49
CA ARG A 16 -19.69 12.10 -2.57
C ARG A 16 -19.50 11.25 -1.31
N VAL A 17 -19.04 10.02 -1.47
CA VAL A 17 -18.79 9.14 -0.31
C VAL A 17 -17.61 9.65 0.51
N ARG A 18 -16.53 10.13 -0.13
CA ARG A 18 -15.41 10.82 0.54
C ARG A 18 -15.89 11.98 1.41
N ALA A 19 -16.66 12.89 0.83
CA ALA A 19 -17.20 14.05 1.55
C ALA A 19 -18.11 13.63 2.72
N ALA A 20 -18.87 12.54 2.58
CA ALA A 20 -19.66 11.99 3.68
C ALA A 20 -18.80 11.40 4.80
N LEU A 21 -17.72 10.71 4.45
CA LEU A 21 -16.80 10.06 5.39
C LEU A 21 -15.82 11.01 6.06
N ILE A 22 -15.70 12.27 5.65
CA ILE A 22 -14.87 13.26 6.37
C ILE A 22 -15.66 13.92 7.52
N ARG A 23 -17.00 13.90 7.44
CA ARG A 23 -17.84 14.52 8.47
C ARG A 23 -17.79 13.73 9.79
N PRO A 24 -17.70 14.42 10.95
CA PRO A 24 -17.89 13.78 12.25
C PRO A 24 -19.26 13.11 12.33
N GLY A 25 -19.34 11.96 12.99
CA GLY A 25 -20.61 11.22 13.15
C GLY A 25 -21.16 10.62 11.85
N ALA A 26 -20.31 10.34 10.86
CA ALA A 26 -20.70 9.62 9.66
C ALA A 26 -21.35 8.27 10.02
N VAL A 27 -22.48 7.96 9.39
CA VAL A 27 -23.24 6.73 9.59
C VAL A 27 -23.29 5.96 8.27
N LEU A 28 -22.91 4.69 8.32
CA LEU A 28 -23.14 3.75 7.22
C LEU A 28 -24.54 3.16 7.39
N ARG A 29 -25.41 3.40 6.39
CA ARG A 29 -26.73 2.78 6.34
C ARG A 29 -26.73 1.58 5.40
N VAL A 30 -27.11 0.41 5.91
CA VAL A 30 -27.30 -0.82 5.13
C VAL A 30 -28.73 -1.29 5.35
N GLY A 31 -29.60 -1.02 4.36
CA GLY A 31 -31.03 -1.24 4.50
C GLY A 31 -31.63 -0.38 5.63
N SER A 32 -32.16 -1.03 6.66
CA SER A 32 -32.69 -0.37 7.88
C SER A 32 -31.65 -0.18 8.97
N GLU A 33 -30.49 -0.84 8.88
CA GLU A 33 -29.44 -0.73 9.89
C GLU A 33 -28.61 0.52 9.69
N SER A 34 -28.18 1.12 10.80
CA SER A 34 -27.35 2.31 10.84
C SER A 34 -26.17 2.03 11.77
N LEU A 35 -24.97 2.04 11.22
CA LEU A 35 -23.74 1.78 11.94
C LEU A 35 -22.90 3.05 11.98
N GLU A 36 -22.45 3.43 13.17
CA GLU A 36 -21.48 4.52 13.30
C GLU A 36 -20.15 4.12 12.66
N VAL A 37 -19.61 4.99 11.81
CA VAL A 37 -18.34 4.74 11.13
C VAL A 37 -17.20 5.03 12.09
N THR A 38 -16.65 3.95 12.66
CA THR A 38 -15.42 3.99 13.46
C THR A 38 -14.24 4.51 12.64
N GLU A 39 -13.23 5.08 13.30
CA GLU A 39 -12.05 5.62 12.62
C GLU A 39 -11.27 4.57 11.78
N PRO A 40 -11.01 3.34 12.26
CA PRO A 40 -10.36 2.33 11.43
C PRO A 40 -11.17 1.99 10.17
N PHE A 41 -12.50 1.92 10.29
CA PHE A 41 -13.37 1.62 9.18
C PHE A 41 -13.45 2.79 8.18
N ARG A 42 -13.50 4.03 8.68
CA ARG A 42 -13.40 5.25 7.87
C ARG A 42 -12.15 5.23 6.98
N ARG A 43 -10.99 4.98 7.57
CA ARG A 43 -9.72 4.91 6.83
C ARG A 43 -9.73 3.81 5.78
N ALA A 44 -10.20 2.61 6.14
CA ALA A 44 -10.27 1.50 5.21
C ALA A 44 -11.15 1.81 3.99
N ILE A 45 -12.34 2.41 4.21
CA ILE A 45 -13.24 2.77 3.11
C ILE A 45 -12.61 3.87 2.24
N LEU A 46 -12.00 4.90 2.85
CA LEU A 46 -11.34 5.97 2.09
C LEU A 46 -10.24 5.42 1.17
N THR A 47 -9.39 4.52 1.67
CA THR A 47 -8.36 3.86 0.86
C THR A 47 -8.97 3.10 -0.31
N VAL A 48 -10.01 2.30 -0.07
CA VAL A 48 -10.67 1.54 -1.15
C VAL A 48 -11.29 2.46 -2.20
N ILE A 49 -11.95 3.54 -1.77
CA ILE A 49 -12.58 4.50 -2.70
C ILE A 49 -11.55 5.22 -3.55
N ASP A 50 -10.39 5.55 -2.99
CA ASP A 50 -9.30 6.20 -3.73
C ASP A 50 -8.78 5.34 -4.86
N GLU A 51 -8.50 4.07 -4.57
CA GLU A 51 -8.03 3.11 -5.56
C GLU A 51 -9.09 2.89 -6.65
N LEU A 52 -10.37 2.74 -6.26
CA LEU A 52 -11.46 2.60 -7.21
C LEU A 52 -11.66 3.86 -8.07
N ALA A 53 -11.55 5.06 -7.48
CA ALA A 53 -11.66 6.32 -8.20
C ALA A 53 -10.50 6.55 -9.18
N ALA A 54 -9.32 6.01 -8.86
CA ALA A 54 -8.16 5.98 -9.75
C ALA A 54 -8.28 4.91 -10.86
N GLY A 55 -9.33 4.07 -10.84
CA GLY A 55 -9.55 2.99 -11.80
C GLY A 55 -8.68 1.76 -11.53
N HIS A 56 -8.13 1.63 -10.32
CA HIS A 56 -7.35 0.46 -9.93
C HIS A 56 -8.27 -0.67 -9.42
N ASP A 57 -7.87 -1.90 -9.70
CA ASP A 57 -8.49 -3.08 -9.10
C ASP A 57 -8.16 -3.16 -7.60
N VAL A 58 -9.18 -3.38 -6.78
CA VAL A 58 -9.02 -3.57 -5.33
C VAL A 58 -9.25 -5.02 -4.94
N ALA A 59 -8.33 -5.58 -4.15
CA ALA A 59 -8.46 -6.92 -3.57
C ALA A 59 -8.39 -6.86 -2.05
N VAL A 60 -9.39 -7.46 -1.39
CA VAL A 60 -9.40 -7.64 0.07
C VAL A 60 -8.90 -9.04 0.41
N THR A 61 -7.91 -9.11 1.29
CA THR A 61 -7.30 -10.36 1.75
C THR A 61 -7.04 -10.33 3.25
N ARG A 62 -6.87 -11.50 3.85
CA ARG A 62 -6.49 -11.60 5.27
C ARG A 62 -5.00 -11.35 5.44
N LEU A 63 -4.65 -10.58 6.47
CA LEU A 63 -3.26 -10.27 6.84
C LEU A 63 -2.45 -11.52 7.24
N ASP A 64 -3.10 -12.55 7.78
CA ASP A 64 -2.48 -13.82 8.18
C ASP A 64 -2.30 -14.81 7.00
N SER A 65 -2.71 -14.42 5.79
CA SER A 65 -2.59 -15.28 4.62
C SER A 65 -1.15 -15.38 4.13
N PHE A 66 -0.82 -16.55 3.60
CA PHE A 66 0.41 -16.77 2.86
C PHE A 66 0.15 -16.69 1.36
N VAL A 67 1.09 -16.08 0.64
CA VAL A 67 1.07 -15.98 -0.82
C VAL A 67 2.22 -16.76 -1.44
N THR A 68 2.06 -17.16 -2.70
CA THR A 68 3.15 -17.75 -3.47
C THR A 68 4.21 -16.70 -3.82
N THR A 69 5.43 -17.13 -4.19
CA THR A 69 6.46 -16.22 -4.73
C THR A 69 6.01 -15.50 -6.00
N GLY A 70 5.12 -16.12 -6.79
CA GLY A 70 4.47 -15.49 -7.95
C GLY A 70 3.58 -14.31 -7.55
N GLN A 71 2.63 -14.57 -6.66
CA GLN A 71 1.72 -13.53 -6.16
C GLN A 71 2.46 -12.42 -5.41
N ALA A 72 3.49 -12.76 -4.63
CA ALA A 72 4.33 -11.76 -3.99
C ALA A 72 5.08 -10.87 -5.00
N ALA A 73 5.50 -11.43 -6.12
CA ALA A 73 6.16 -10.67 -7.19
C ALA A 73 5.21 -9.69 -7.86
N GLU A 74 3.96 -10.11 -8.09
CA GLU A 74 2.88 -9.24 -8.58
C GLU A 74 2.59 -8.10 -7.59
N LEU A 75 2.44 -8.42 -6.30
CA LEU A 75 2.17 -7.43 -5.24
C LEU A 75 3.30 -6.41 -5.05
N LEU A 76 4.55 -6.84 -5.19
CA LEU A 76 5.74 -5.99 -5.04
C LEU A 76 6.16 -5.32 -6.36
N HIS A 77 5.50 -5.61 -7.47
CA HIS A 77 5.85 -5.15 -8.81
C HIS A 77 7.32 -5.42 -9.19
N VAL A 78 7.82 -6.62 -8.87
CA VAL A 78 9.19 -7.07 -9.17
C VAL A 78 9.19 -8.44 -9.85
N SER A 79 10.37 -8.91 -10.29
CA SER A 79 10.48 -10.25 -10.85
C SER A 79 10.38 -11.34 -9.78
N ARG A 80 9.86 -12.52 -10.14
CA ARG A 80 9.86 -13.71 -9.25
C ARG A 80 11.26 -14.04 -8.70
N PRO A 81 12.34 -14.03 -9.51
CA PRO A 81 13.71 -14.20 -8.98
C PRO A 81 14.09 -13.17 -7.91
N THR A 82 13.65 -11.91 -8.06
CA THR A 82 13.89 -10.86 -7.07
C THR A 82 13.24 -11.21 -5.73
N VAL A 83 12.00 -11.71 -5.73
CA VAL A 83 11.31 -12.15 -4.51
C VAL A 83 12.03 -13.33 -3.86
N VAL A 84 12.52 -14.28 -4.66
CA VAL A 84 13.30 -15.41 -4.13
C VAL A 84 14.56 -14.90 -3.43
N LYS A 85 15.29 -13.97 -4.07
CA LYS A 85 16.46 -13.33 -3.47
C LYS A 85 16.11 -12.58 -2.18
N MET A 86 15.00 -11.83 -2.15
CA MET A 86 14.54 -11.15 -0.92
C MET A 86 14.24 -12.13 0.22
N CYS A 87 13.74 -13.33 -0.08
CA CYS A 87 13.57 -14.38 0.92
C CYS A 87 14.92 -14.93 1.40
N ASP A 88 15.87 -15.15 0.48
CA ASP A 88 17.22 -15.64 0.81
C ASP A 88 18.00 -14.63 1.65
N ASP A 89 17.84 -13.34 1.35
CA ASP A 89 18.42 -12.20 2.06
C ASP A 89 17.71 -11.92 3.41
N GLY A 90 16.65 -12.67 3.76
CA GLY A 90 15.89 -12.51 5.00
C GLY A 90 15.00 -11.26 5.05
N LEU A 91 14.80 -10.58 3.92
CA LEU A 91 13.95 -9.38 3.82
C LEU A 91 12.45 -9.73 3.84
N LEU A 92 12.11 -10.95 3.43
CA LEU A 92 10.74 -11.47 3.45
C LEU A 92 10.69 -12.78 4.24
N GLU A 93 9.86 -12.80 5.28
CA GLU A 93 9.55 -14.03 6.02
C GLU A 93 8.72 -14.97 5.16
N PHE A 94 9.16 -16.22 5.08
CA PHE A 94 8.47 -17.27 4.37
C PHE A 94 8.43 -18.55 5.19
N ALA A 95 7.38 -19.34 4.96
CA ALA A 95 7.29 -20.72 5.36
C ALA A 95 7.48 -21.64 4.14
N GLN A 96 7.90 -22.87 4.39
CA GLN A 96 8.01 -23.91 3.37
C GLN A 96 7.36 -25.20 3.88
N PRO A 97 6.01 -25.25 3.99
CA PRO A 97 5.30 -26.43 4.49
C PRO A 97 5.30 -27.63 3.52
N GLY A 98 6.13 -27.59 2.47
CA GLY A 98 6.24 -28.56 1.39
C GLY A 98 7.37 -28.14 0.44
N SER A 99 7.25 -28.38 -0.86
CA SER A 99 8.34 -28.03 -1.79
C SER A 99 8.45 -26.54 -2.13
N HIS A 100 7.37 -25.77 -1.96
CA HIS A 100 7.31 -24.37 -2.41
C HIS A 100 7.26 -23.38 -1.25
N ARG A 101 7.99 -22.26 -1.40
CA ARG A 101 7.92 -21.15 -0.46
C ARG A 101 6.54 -20.50 -0.45
N ARG A 102 6.16 -20.02 0.73
CA ARG A 102 4.91 -19.33 1.05
C ARG A 102 5.27 -18.11 1.88
N ILE A 103 5.08 -16.92 1.32
CA ILE A 103 5.52 -15.66 1.93
C ILE A 103 4.37 -15.10 2.74
N SER A 104 4.64 -14.67 3.97
CA SER A 104 3.63 -14.02 4.81
C SER A 104 3.25 -12.67 4.19
N LEU A 105 1.94 -12.43 4.00
CA LEU A 105 1.48 -11.13 3.52
C LEU A 105 1.81 -10.02 4.52
N ALA A 106 1.79 -10.31 5.82
CA ALA A 106 2.24 -9.39 6.86
C ALA A 106 3.72 -9.00 6.70
N SER A 107 4.57 -9.95 6.29
CA SER A 107 5.98 -9.64 5.99
C SER A 107 6.15 -8.76 4.76
N ILE A 108 5.34 -8.97 3.73
CA ILE A 108 5.33 -8.12 2.53
C ILE A 108 4.93 -6.70 2.89
N ASN A 109 3.88 -6.53 3.69
CA ASN A 109 3.43 -5.21 4.13
C ASN A 109 4.51 -4.49 4.96
N ARG A 110 5.14 -5.17 5.92
CA ARG A 110 6.27 -4.61 6.68
C ARG A 110 7.42 -4.18 5.76
N PHE A 111 7.72 -4.97 4.73
CA PHE A 111 8.74 -4.61 3.76
C PHE A 111 8.37 -3.32 3.00
N ILE A 112 7.14 -3.20 2.49
CA ILE A 112 6.64 -2.01 1.78
C ILE A 112 6.69 -0.76 2.68
N GLU A 113 6.20 -0.87 3.91
CA GLU A 113 6.20 0.22 4.89
C GLU A 113 7.62 0.68 5.19
N SER A 114 8.54 -0.25 5.46
CA SER A 114 9.95 0.06 5.72
C SER A 114 10.63 0.72 4.51
N ALA A 115 10.26 0.34 3.29
CA ALA A 115 10.80 0.93 2.07
C ALA A 115 10.30 2.35 1.85
N ALA A 116 9.04 2.65 2.19
CA ALA A 116 8.51 4.02 2.17
C ALA A 116 9.27 4.93 3.15
N VAL A 117 9.52 4.45 4.38
CA VAL A 117 10.31 5.17 5.38
C VAL A 117 11.75 5.43 4.90
N ARG A 118 12.42 4.42 4.32
CA ARG A 118 13.77 4.60 3.74
C ARG A 118 13.80 5.61 2.60
N ARG A 119 12.81 5.58 1.71
CA ARG A 119 12.70 6.55 0.59
C ARG A 119 12.52 7.98 1.10
N ALA A 120 11.63 8.18 2.08
CA ALA A 120 11.41 9.49 2.69
C ALA A 120 12.69 10.02 3.37
N ALA A 121 13.41 9.15 4.10
CA ALA A 121 14.68 9.50 4.73
C ALA A 121 15.76 9.88 3.71
N GLY A 122 15.86 9.14 2.59
CA GLY A 122 16.81 9.43 1.52
C GLY A 122 16.53 10.76 0.80
N MET A 123 15.25 11.09 0.54
CA MET A 123 14.89 12.40 -0.01
C MET A 123 15.24 13.54 0.95
N ALA A 124 14.93 13.39 2.24
CA ALA A 124 15.26 14.41 3.25
C ALA A 124 16.79 14.62 3.39
N GLU A 125 17.59 13.57 3.20
CA GLU A 125 19.06 13.70 3.19
C GLU A 125 19.55 14.43 1.93
N PHE A 126 18.99 14.09 0.76
CA PHE A 126 19.34 14.78 -0.49
C PHE A 126 19.02 16.28 -0.41
N GLU A 127 17.85 16.66 0.11
CA GLU A 127 17.46 18.06 0.32
C GLU A 127 18.41 18.81 1.27
N ARG A 128 18.88 18.15 2.35
CA ARG A 128 19.87 18.73 3.27
C ARG A 128 21.21 18.99 2.59
N THR A 129 21.68 18.06 1.78
CA THR A 129 22.95 18.22 1.05
C THR A 129 22.86 19.21 -0.11
N ALA A 130 21.70 19.30 -0.79
CA ALA A 130 21.48 20.20 -1.92
C ALA A 130 21.33 21.68 -1.50
N THR A 131 20.87 21.95 -0.28
CA THR A 131 20.75 23.34 0.23
C THR A 131 22.09 23.89 0.74
N GLY A 132 23.12 23.05 0.86
CA GLY A 132 24.42 23.42 1.44
C GLY A 132 25.54 23.78 0.46
N SER A 133 25.32 23.72 -0.85
CA SER A 133 26.33 24.10 -1.85
C SER A 133 26.16 25.56 -2.27
N ASP A 134 26.75 26.47 -1.48
CA ASP A 134 27.13 27.79 -1.94
C ASP A 134 28.18 27.62 -3.05
N ASP A 135 27.74 27.79 -4.29
CA ASP A 135 28.53 27.62 -5.51
C ASP A 135 29.60 28.73 -5.54
N GLN A 136 30.75 28.47 -4.91
CA GLN A 136 31.94 29.30 -5.05
C GLN A 136 32.44 29.16 -6.49
N VAL A 137 31.96 30.07 -7.35
CA VAL A 137 32.45 30.27 -8.70
C VAL A 137 33.96 30.53 -8.64
N VAL A 138 34.76 29.50 -8.93
CA VAL A 138 36.21 29.66 -9.10
C VAL A 138 36.43 30.44 -10.40
N SER A 139 36.55 31.76 -10.25
CA SER A 139 36.98 32.66 -11.31
C SER A 139 38.40 32.27 -11.71
N THR A 140 38.52 31.62 -12.86
CA THR A 140 39.82 31.31 -13.47
C THR A 140 40.26 32.52 -14.29
N ARG A 141 41.50 32.95 -14.03
CA ARG A 141 42.13 34.19 -14.48
C ARG A 141 42.70 34.08 -15.90
#